data_AF-A0A926CAE8-F1
#
_entry.id   AF-A0A926CAE8-F1
#
_cell.length_a   1.000
_cell.length_b   1.000
_cell.length_c   1.000
_cell.angle_alpha   90.00
_cell.angle_beta   90.00
_cell.angle_gamma   90.00
#
_symmetry.space_group_name_H-M   'P 1'
#
loop_
_entity.id
_entity.type
_entity.pdbx_description
1 polymer ?
#
loop_
_entity_poly.entity_id
_entity_poly.type
_entity_poly.pdbx_seq_one_letter_code
_entity_poly.pdbx_strand_id
1 'polypeptide(L)'
;TLATSGVTGTPSCTTSATASSPAGSYPITCTVGSLAATNYQFVFVAGTLTITPPPTVAISRTTFGATRMLLVQGTATAGRQVTVTITPRTSGATVQAVNSVVYTTTATNSGMWVVDTATATPTSGRMPAGGYPANTMLDVMATVQGASGSIATEATTTATLRTVFIPLTTK
;
A
#
# COMPACT_ATOMS: atom_id res chain seq x y z
N THR A 1 11.83 -21.27 -33.68
CA THR A 1 11.32 -19.88 -33.58
C THR A 1 9.95 -19.84 -34.25
N LEU A 2 9.07 -18.91 -33.91
CA LEU A 2 7.72 -18.79 -34.50
C LEU A 2 7.71 -18.86 -36.04
N ALA A 3 8.82 -18.42 -36.66
CA ALA A 3 9.09 -18.47 -38.09
C ALA A 3 9.15 -19.88 -38.72
N THR A 4 9.50 -20.94 -37.97
CA THR A 4 9.54 -22.32 -38.52
C THR A 4 8.21 -23.05 -38.41
N SER A 5 7.24 -22.52 -37.66
CA SER A 5 5.91 -23.11 -37.48
C SER A 5 4.85 -22.54 -38.43
N GLY A 6 5.19 -21.53 -39.24
CA GLY A 6 4.25 -20.87 -40.16
C GLY A 6 3.20 -20.00 -39.48
N VAL A 7 3.37 -19.69 -38.19
CA VAL A 7 2.50 -18.77 -37.44
C VAL A 7 3.04 -17.35 -37.62
N THR A 8 2.21 -16.46 -38.19
CA THR A 8 2.53 -15.05 -38.39
C THR A 8 1.47 -14.16 -37.75
N GLY A 9 1.75 -12.86 -37.63
CA GLY A 9 0.81 -11.88 -37.09
C GLY A 9 0.77 -11.83 -35.55
N THR A 10 -0.23 -11.12 -35.03
CA THR A 10 -0.44 -10.88 -33.60
C THR A 10 -1.92 -11.03 -33.22
N PRO A 11 -2.23 -11.61 -32.04
CA PRO A 11 -3.60 -11.66 -31.54
C PRO A 11 -4.09 -10.26 -31.19
N SER A 12 -5.41 -10.05 -31.27
CA SER A 12 -6.04 -8.83 -30.76
C SER A 12 -6.72 -9.15 -29.43
N CYS A 13 -6.16 -8.63 -28.34
CA CYS A 13 -6.71 -8.79 -27.00
C CYS A 13 -7.27 -7.46 -26.48
N THR A 14 -8.47 -7.52 -25.91
CA THR A 14 -9.18 -6.35 -25.40
C THR A 14 -9.68 -6.58 -23.97
N THR A 15 -9.87 -5.49 -23.25
CA THR A 15 -10.49 -5.44 -21.92
C THR A 15 -11.36 -4.19 -21.85
N SER A 16 -12.42 -4.24 -21.06
CA SER A 16 -13.22 -3.05 -20.74
C SER A 16 -12.58 -2.16 -19.67
N ALA A 17 -11.52 -2.65 -19.01
CA ALA A 17 -10.77 -1.87 -18.02
C ALA A 17 -10.08 -0.67 -18.67
N THR A 18 -10.25 0.48 -18.02
CA THR A 18 -9.61 1.77 -18.31
C THR A 18 -8.82 2.23 -17.09
N ALA A 19 -8.04 3.31 -17.23
CA ALA A 19 -7.29 3.91 -16.11
C ALA A 19 -8.18 4.39 -14.94
N SER A 20 -9.48 4.62 -15.18
CA SER A 20 -10.46 5.05 -14.17
C SER A 20 -11.38 3.93 -13.70
N SER A 21 -11.13 2.69 -14.12
CA SER A 21 -11.95 1.55 -13.74
C SER A 21 -11.89 1.28 -12.23
N PRO A 22 -13.03 1.11 -11.56
CA PRO A 22 -13.06 0.70 -10.16
C PRO A 22 -12.35 -0.63 -9.91
N ALA A 23 -12.09 -0.93 -8.64
CA ALA A 23 -11.64 -2.27 -8.25
C ALA A 23 -12.66 -3.34 -8.68
N GLY A 24 -12.17 -4.44 -9.25
CA GLY A 24 -13.01 -5.50 -9.79
C GLY A 24 -12.26 -6.45 -10.73
N SER A 25 -12.98 -7.45 -11.23
CA SER A 25 -12.47 -8.41 -12.21
C SER A 25 -12.97 -8.04 -13.61
N TYR A 26 -12.03 -7.89 -14.54
CA TYR A 26 -12.26 -7.47 -15.91
C TYR A 26 -11.80 -8.58 -16.86
N PRO A 27 -12.69 -9.19 -17.65
CA PRO A 27 -12.30 -10.23 -18.58
C PRO A 27 -11.36 -9.64 -19.66
N ILE A 28 -10.32 -10.40 -19.99
CA ILE A 28 -9.48 -10.15 -21.17
C ILE A 28 -9.90 -11.13 -22.24
N THR A 29 -10.48 -10.62 -23.31
CA THR A 29 -10.88 -11.42 -24.48
C THR A 29 -9.87 -11.26 -25.59
N CYS A 30 -9.32 -12.37 -26.08
CA CYS A 30 -8.44 -12.39 -27.23
C CYS A 30 -9.16 -12.96 -28.45
N THR A 31 -8.89 -12.38 -29.61
CA THR A 31 -9.38 -12.79 -30.92
C THR A 31 -8.20 -12.97 -31.87
N VAL A 32 -8.46 -13.53 -33.05
CA VAL A 32 -7.44 -13.85 -34.05
C VAL A 32 -6.55 -12.66 -34.42
N GLY A 33 -7.07 -11.44 -34.45
CA GLY A 33 -6.29 -10.28 -34.88
C GLY A 33 -5.74 -10.50 -36.30
N SER A 34 -4.42 -10.45 -36.45
CA SER A 34 -3.72 -10.77 -37.71
C SER A 34 -3.07 -12.16 -37.73
N LEU A 35 -3.37 -13.00 -36.74
CA LEU A 35 -2.79 -14.33 -36.65
C LEU A 35 -3.17 -15.18 -37.87
N ALA A 36 -2.15 -15.74 -38.52
CA ALA A 36 -2.32 -16.64 -39.65
C ALA A 36 -1.39 -17.85 -39.50
N ALA A 37 -1.91 -19.03 -39.83
CA ALA A 37 -1.15 -20.27 -39.92
C ALA A 37 -1.83 -21.24 -40.88
N THR A 38 -1.06 -21.93 -41.72
CA THR A 38 -1.60 -22.88 -42.70
C THR A 38 -2.00 -24.22 -42.09
N ASN A 39 -1.31 -24.66 -41.03
CA ASN A 39 -1.45 -26.01 -40.45
C ASN A 39 -1.94 -26.01 -39.00
N TYR A 40 -2.40 -24.86 -38.48
CA TYR A 40 -2.79 -24.72 -37.08
C TYR A 40 -4.10 -23.94 -36.96
N GLN A 41 -4.91 -24.33 -35.98
CA GLN A 41 -6.08 -23.56 -35.55
C GLN A 41 -5.75 -22.82 -34.25
N PHE A 42 -6.23 -21.59 -34.14
CA PHE A 42 -6.05 -20.77 -32.93
C PHE A 42 -7.26 -20.94 -32.00
N VAL A 43 -6.99 -21.32 -30.75
CA VAL A 43 -8.00 -21.35 -29.67
C VAL A 43 -7.61 -20.30 -28.65
N PHE A 44 -8.55 -19.43 -28.29
CA PHE A 44 -8.34 -18.36 -27.32
C PHE A 44 -8.99 -18.73 -26.00
N VAL A 45 -8.21 -18.64 -24.92
CA VAL A 45 -8.73 -18.76 -23.56
C VAL A 45 -8.82 -17.36 -22.97
N ALA A 46 -9.98 -17.02 -22.41
CA ALA A 46 -10.17 -15.73 -21.77
C ALA A 46 -9.27 -15.60 -20.54
N GLY A 47 -8.58 -14.46 -20.44
CA GLY A 47 -7.84 -14.07 -19.24
C GLY A 47 -8.72 -13.24 -18.31
N THR A 48 -8.21 -12.91 -17.13
CA THR A 48 -8.87 -11.98 -16.20
C THR A 48 -7.84 -10.99 -15.67
N LEU A 49 -8.11 -9.69 -15.87
CA LEU A 49 -7.43 -8.60 -15.18
C LEU A 49 -8.14 -8.34 -13.87
N THR A 50 -7.42 -8.41 -12.76
CA THR A 50 -7.97 -8.04 -11.44
C THR A 50 -7.41 -6.68 -11.03
N ILE A 51 -8.29 -5.69 -10.88
CA ILE A 51 -7.97 -4.38 -10.32
C ILE A 51 -8.29 -4.45 -8.82
N THR A 52 -7.28 -4.20 -7.99
CA THR A 52 -7.43 -4.15 -6.53
C THR A 52 -7.72 -2.72 -6.07
N PRO A 53 -8.49 -2.52 -4.98
CA PRO A 53 -8.63 -1.20 -4.38
C PRO A 53 -7.26 -0.67 -3.93
N PRO A 54 -7.09 0.67 -3.88
CA PRO A 54 -5.90 1.23 -3.29
C PRO A 54 -5.85 0.85 -1.79
N PRO A 55 -4.65 0.61 -1.23
CA PRO A 55 -4.48 0.51 0.21
C PRO A 55 -4.98 1.77 0.91
N THR A 56 -5.38 1.61 2.16
CA THR A 56 -5.78 2.71 3.02
C THR A 56 -4.83 2.79 4.21
N VAL A 57 -4.67 3.99 4.77
CA VAL A 57 -3.92 4.21 6.00
C VAL A 57 -4.83 4.96 6.96
N ALA A 58 -4.92 4.43 8.18
CA ALA A 58 -5.60 5.05 9.30
C ALA A 58 -4.65 5.08 10.50
N ILE A 59 -4.78 6.13 11.29
CA ILE A 59 -3.90 6.38 12.42
C ILE A 59 -4.78 6.51 13.66
N SER A 60 -4.54 5.66 14.66
CA SER A 60 -5.21 5.70 15.95
C SER A 60 -4.19 5.91 17.06
N ARG A 61 -4.58 6.69 18.07
CA ARG A 61 -3.68 7.01 19.18
C ARG A 61 -3.94 6.05 20.33
N THR A 62 -2.88 5.39 20.77
CA THR A 62 -2.90 4.57 21.98
C THR A 62 -2.04 5.29 23.02
N THR A 63 -2.69 6.05 23.91
CA THR A 63 -2.02 6.58 25.10
C THR A 63 -2.09 5.54 26.20
N PHE A 64 -0.94 5.03 26.64
CA PHE A 64 -0.82 4.24 27.86
C PHE A 64 0.12 5.00 28.82
N GLY A 65 -0.43 5.64 29.85
CA GLY A 65 0.34 6.45 30.79
C GLY A 65 1.00 7.68 30.15
N ALA A 66 2.30 7.88 30.39
CA ALA A 66 3.07 9.04 29.90
C ALA A 66 3.65 8.88 28.48
N THR A 67 3.56 7.69 27.88
CA THR A 67 4.17 7.38 26.57
C THR A 67 3.17 7.57 25.44
N ARG A 68 3.60 8.22 24.35
CA ARG A 68 2.76 8.57 23.20
C ARG A 68 3.02 7.65 22.01
N MET A 69 2.33 6.52 21.96
CA MET A 69 2.52 5.53 20.91
C MET A 69 1.37 5.58 19.91
N LEU A 70 1.69 5.16 18.70
CA LEU A 70 0.80 5.16 17.55
C LEU A 70 0.45 3.74 17.18
N LEU A 71 -0.83 3.51 16.94
CA LEU A 71 -1.32 2.34 16.23
C LEU A 71 -1.62 2.79 14.80
N VAL A 72 -0.80 2.33 13.86
CA VAL A 72 -1.02 2.57 12.43
C VAL A 72 -1.65 1.32 11.86
N GLN A 73 -2.75 1.47 11.15
CA GLN A 73 -3.47 0.35 10.57
C GLN A 73 -4.01 0.72 9.21
N GLY A 74 -4.41 -0.27 8.43
CA GLY A 74 -4.96 -0.02 7.12
C GLY A 74 -5.31 -1.28 6.37
N THR A 75 -5.69 -1.07 5.12
CA THR A 75 -5.90 -2.14 4.16
C THR A 75 -4.81 -2.12 3.11
N ALA A 76 -4.47 -3.29 2.56
CA ALA A 76 -3.58 -3.49 1.43
C ALA A 76 -3.92 -4.81 0.74
N THR A 77 -3.29 -5.09 -0.39
CA THR A 77 -3.41 -6.38 -1.07
C THR A 77 -3.00 -7.51 -0.12
N ALA A 78 -3.83 -8.57 -0.04
CA ALA A 78 -3.62 -9.68 0.88
C ALA A 78 -2.26 -10.37 0.68
N GLY A 79 -1.59 -10.71 1.79
CA GLY A 79 -0.29 -11.40 1.79
C GLY A 79 0.89 -10.53 1.34
N ARG A 80 0.68 -9.22 1.21
CA ARG A 80 1.66 -8.31 0.62
C ARG A 80 2.39 -7.50 1.68
N GLN A 81 3.69 -7.27 1.48
CA GLN A 81 4.49 -6.47 2.41
C GLN A 81 4.07 -5.00 2.33
N VAL A 82 3.92 -4.38 3.50
CA VAL A 82 3.60 -2.97 3.70
C VAL A 82 4.75 -2.32 4.44
N THR A 83 5.31 -1.27 3.86
CA THR A 83 6.34 -0.43 4.49
C THR A 83 5.69 0.85 4.98
N VAL A 84 5.75 1.09 6.28
CA VAL A 84 5.19 2.28 6.93
C VAL A 84 6.33 3.21 7.31
N THR A 85 6.35 4.40 6.74
CA THR A 85 7.32 5.45 7.05
C THR A 85 6.62 6.56 7.82
N ILE A 86 7.06 6.81 9.05
CA ILE A 86 6.58 7.89 9.90
C ILE A 86 7.62 9.00 9.87
N THR A 87 7.25 10.15 9.31
CA THR A 87 8.13 11.31 9.22
C THR A 87 7.61 12.42 10.13
N PRO A 88 8.35 12.79 11.19
CA PRO A 88 7.98 13.92 12.02
C PRO A 88 8.16 15.22 11.25
N ARG A 89 7.19 16.11 11.39
CA ARG A 89 7.15 17.43 10.77
C ARG A 89 6.88 18.48 11.85
N THR A 90 7.68 19.53 11.85
CA THR A 90 7.40 20.72 12.65
C THR A 90 6.20 21.44 12.04
N SER A 91 5.21 21.83 12.85
CA SER A 91 4.04 22.57 12.39
C SER A 91 4.46 23.79 11.55
N GLY A 92 4.05 23.82 10.28
CA GLY A 92 4.38 24.90 9.34
C GLY A 92 5.74 24.79 8.62
N ALA A 93 6.57 23.78 8.90
CA ALA A 93 7.83 23.53 8.17
C ALA A 93 7.61 22.62 6.95
N THR A 94 8.55 22.57 6.00
CA THR A 94 8.57 21.53 4.94
C THR A 94 8.84 20.15 5.57
N VAL A 95 8.32 19.08 4.97
CA VAL A 95 8.55 17.68 5.43
C VAL A 95 10.05 17.44 5.54
N GLN A 96 10.56 17.16 6.74
CA GLN A 96 11.97 16.87 6.97
C GLN A 96 12.10 15.37 7.23
N ALA A 97 12.76 14.65 6.32
CA ALA A 97 13.06 13.21 6.49
C ALA A 97 14.10 12.93 7.60
N VAL A 98 14.58 13.98 8.28
CA VAL A 98 15.52 13.90 9.38
C VAL A 98 14.75 13.30 10.57
N ASN A 99 15.06 12.05 10.94
CA ASN A 99 14.39 11.25 11.99
C ASN A 99 13.12 10.50 11.58
N SER A 100 12.94 10.16 10.31
CA SER A 100 11.90 9.22 9.91
C SER A 100 12.14 7.83 10.55
N VAL A 101 11.05 7.18 10.98
CA VAL A 101 11.07 5.81 11.49
C VAL A 101 10.32 4.92 10.51
N VAL A 102 10.90 3.78 10.16
CA VAL A 102 10.34 2.85 9.18
C VAL A 102 10.00 1.52 9.83
N TYR A 103 8.82 1.00 9.51
CA TYR A 103 8.35 -0.31 9.89
C TYR A 103 7.98 -1.12 8.66
N THR A 104 8.10 -2.44 8.77
CA THR A 104 7.62 -3.37 7.75
C THR A 104 6.66 -4.35 8.39
N THR A 105 5.50 -4.56 7.78
CA THR A 105 4.52 -5.58 8.17
C THR A 105 4.00 -6.28 6.92
N THR A 106 3.23 -7.34 7.09
CA THR A 106 2.58 -8.04 5.98
C THR A 106 1.08 -7.98 6.18
N ALA A 107 0.34 -7.59 5.13
CA ALA A 107 -1.11 -7.63 5.17
C ALA A 107 -1.59 -9.08 5.30
N THR A 108 -2.58 -9.29 6.16
CA THR A 108 -3.20 -10.60 6.37
C THR A 108 -3.89 -11.09 5.09
N ASN A 109 -4.38 -12.32 5.11
CA ASN A 109 -5.18 -12.87 4.00
C ASN A 109 -6.48 -12.09 3.75
N SER A 110 -6.95 -11.31 4.72
CA SER A 110 -8.09 -10.40 4.59
C SER A 110 -7.67 -8.99 4.14
N GLY A 111 -6.38 -8.75 3.85
CA GLY A 111 -5.85 -7.46 3.42
C GLY A 111 -5.64 -6.45 4.56
N MET A 112 -5.82 -6.84 5.82
CA MET A 112 -5.63 -5.94 6.96
C MET A 112 -4.17 -5.92 7.40
N TRP A 113 -3.65 -4.78 7.82
CA TRP A 113 -2.34 -4.69 8.45
C TRP A 113 -2.37 -3.72 9.64
N VAL A 114 -1.50 -3.99 10.62
CA VAL A 114 -1.36 -3.19 11.83
C VAL A 114 0.12 -3.09 12.19
N VAL A 115 0.54 -1.90 12.60
CA VAL A 115 1.83 -1.61 13.23
C VAL A 115 1.54 -0.90 14.55
N ASP A 116 1.72 -1.62 15.64
CA ASP A 116 1.77 -1.01 16.97
C ASP A 116 3.19 -0.56 17.25
N THR A 117 3.43 0.75 17.19
CA THR A 117 4.75 1.33 17.46
C THR A 117 5.23 1.15 18.91
N ALA A 118 4.36 0.65 19.80
CA ALA A 118 4.73 0.26 21.16
C ALA A 118 5.50 -1.04 21.26
N THR A 119 5.15 -2.00 20.41
CA THR A 119 5.68 -3.37 20.47
C THR A 119 6.49 -3.73 19.23
N ALA A 120 6.25 -3.04 18.11
CA ALA A 120 6.98 -3.28 16.87
C ALA A 120 8.39 -2.71 16.94
N THR A 121 9.37 -3.49 16.51
CA THR A 121 10.74 -3.04 16.29
C THR A 121 10.84 -2.34 14.94
N PRO A 122 11.36 -1.09 14.86
CA PRO A 122 11.53 -0.42 13.59
C PRO A 122 12.62 -1.11 12.75
N THR A 123 12.36 -1.20 11.45
CA THR A 123 13.32 -1.72 10.46
C THR A 123 14.39 -0.66 10.14
N SER A 124 14.07 0.62 10.33
CA SER A 124 15.04 1.73 10.23
C SER A 124 14.64 2.89 11.14
N GLY A 125 15.64 3.65 11.61
CA GLY A 125 15.47 4.71 12.60
C GLY A 125 15.25 4.18 14.01
N ARG A 126 15.02 5.09 14.96
CA ARG A 126 14.76 4.75 16.36
C ARG A 126 13.53 5.49 16.85
N MET A 127 12.56 4.76 17.41
CA MET A 127 11.46 5.39 18.13
C MET A 127 11.97 6.14 19.35
N PRO A 128 11.51 7.38 19.58
CA PRO A 128 11.75 8.07 20.83
C PRO A 128 11.16 7.26 21.99
N ALA A 129 11.91 7.08 23.09
CA ALA A 129 11.50 6.24 24.23
C ALA A 129 10.21 6.73 24.92
N GLY A 130 9.86 8.02 24.78
CA GLY A 130 8.60 8.62 25.24
C GLY A 130 7.53 8.78 24.17
N GLY A 131 7.78 8.33 22.94
CA GLY A 131 6.96 8.62 21.77
C GLY A 131 7.18 10.02 21.19
N TYR A 132 6.39 10.38 20.17
CA TYR A 132 6.49 11.69 19.55
C TYR A 132 5.94 12.80 20.48
N PRO A 133 6.57 13.98 20.53
CA PRO A 133 6.13 15.08 21.38
C PRO A 133 4.71 15.57 21.06
N ALA A 134 4.13 16.36 21.97
CA ALA A 134 2.84 17.01 21.71
C ALA A 134 2.94 18.03 20.58
N ASN A 135 1.87 18.13 19.78
CA ASN A 135 1.74 19.05 18.65
C ASN A 135 2.75 18.80 17.50
N THR A 136 3.44 17.66 17.50
CA THR A 136 4.19 17.19 16.32
C THR A 136 3.19 16.75 15.25
N MET A 137 3.38 17.27 14.04
CA MET A 137 2.70 16.74 12.86
C MET A 137 3.46 15.51 12.40
N LEU A 138 2.76 14.43 12.10
CA LEU A 138 3.35 13.21 11.56
C LEU A 138 2.78 12.99 10.17
N ASP A 139 3.66 12.91 9.18
CA ASP A 139 3.32 12.39 7.87
C ASP A 139 3.58 10.89 7.89
N VAL A 140 2.52 10.11 7.79
CA VAL A 140 2.60 8.64 7.72
C VAL A 140 2.30 8.24 6.30
N MET A 141 3.26 7.56 5.69
CA MET A 141 3.13 7.01 4.36
C MET A 141 3.22 5.48 4.47
N ALA A 142 2.26 4.78 3.89
CA ALA A 142 2.37 3.35 3.67
C ALA A 142 2.56 3.07 2.18
N THR A 143 3.56 2.26 1.87
CA THR A 143 3.80 1.75 0.52
C THR A 143 3.64 0.25 0.52
N VAL A 144 3.00 -0.27 -0.52
CA VAL A 144 2.70 -1.70 -0.65
C VAL A 144 3.53 -2.27 -1.80
N GLN A 145 4.11 -3.44 -1.58
CA GLN A 145 4.81 -4.14 -2.64
C GLN A 145 3.81 -4.59 -3.73
N GLY A 146 4.03 -4.20 -4.97
CA GLY A 146 3.23 -4.62 -6.12
C GLY A 146 3.46 -6.09 -6.48
N ALA A 147 2.59 -6.62 -7.37
CA ALA A 147 2.57 -8.04 -7.73
C ALA A 147 3.81 -8.58 -8.44
N SER A 148 4.61 -7.70 -9.03
CA SER A 148 5.85 -7.98 -9.76
C SER A 148 7.10 -7.47 -9.03
N GLY A 149 7.02 -7.12 -7.74
CA GLY A 149 8.10 -6.43 -7.03
C GLY A 149 8.20 -4.93 -7.36
N SER A 150 7.34 -4.41 -8.24
CA SER A 150 7.15 -2.97 -8.45
C SER A 150 6.63 -2.32 -7.17
N ILE A 151 7.05 -1.10 -6.82
CA ILE A 151 6.58 -0.40 -5.62
C ILE A 151 5.38 0.45 -6.00
N ALA A 152 4.21 0.20 -5.39
CA ALA A 152 3.06 1.08 -5.54
C ALA A 152 3.01 2.01 -4.31
N THR A 153 3.20 3.31 -4.54
CA THR A 153 3.03 4.34 -3.51
C THR A 153 1.57 4.68 -3.42
N GLU A 154 0.86 4.21 -2.40
CA GLU A 154 -0.61 4.19 -2.52
C GLU A 154 -1.41 4.69 -1.32
N ALA A 155 -0.80 5.05 -0.19
CA ALA A 155 -1.53 5.76 0.84
C ALA A 155 -0.65 6.68 1.69
N THR A 156 -0.96 7.98 1.68
CA THR A 156 -0.36 8.98 2.57
C THR A 156 -1.45 9.56 3.47
N THR A 157 -1.20 9.63 4.76
CA THR A 157 -2.10 10.25 5.74
C THR A 157 -1.29 11.11 6.69
N THR A 158 -1.68 12.38 6.80
CA THR A 158 -1.11 13.31 7.78
C THR A 158 -1.95 13.28 9.05
N ALA A 159 -1.31 13.10 10.20
CA ALA A 159 -1.94 13.22 11.50
C ALA A 159 -1.27 14.30 12.35
N THR A 160 -2.05 14.99 13.17
CA THR A 160 -1.52 15.92 14.18
C THR A 160 -1.79 15.35 15.58
N LEU A 161 -0.76 15.17 16.39
CA LEU A 161 -0.94 14.77 17.79
C LEU A 161 -1.36 15.96 18.66
N ARG A 162 -2.68 16.20 18.81
CA ARG A 162 -3.22 17.21 19.74
C ARG A 162 -3.32 16.68 21.17
N THR A 163 -3.09 17.48 22.19
CA THR A 163 -3.29 17.06 23.60
C THR A 163 -4.52 17.75 24.16
N VAL A 164 -5.44 17.01 24.77
CA VAL A 164 -6.38 17.57 25.76
C VAL A 164 -5.86 17.12 27.11
N PHE A 165 -5.36 18.05 27.90
CA PHE A 165 -4.98 17.79 29.28
C PHE A 165 -6.29 17.77 30.09
N ILE A 166 -6.75 16.60 30.53
CA ILE A 166 -7.76 16.52 31.58
C ILE A 166 -6.95 16.33 32.86
N PRO A 167 -6.69 17.40 33.65
CA PRO A 167 -6.04 17.21 34.93
C PRO A 167 -6.95 16.31 35.78
N LEU A 168 -6.44 15.16 36.24
CA LEU A 168 -7.06 14.46 37.35
C LEU A 168 -6.92 15.38 38.56
N THR A 169 -7.99 16.08 38.91
CA THR A 169 -8.13 16.65 40.24
C THR A 169 -8.36 15.49 41.21
N THR A 170 -7.28 15.00 41.83
CA THR A 170 -7.37 14.19 43.04
C THR A 170 -7.97 15.05 44.15
N LYS A 171 -9.10 14.59 44.70
CA LYS A 171 -9.82 15.21 45.82
C LYS A 171 -9.21 14.82 47.14
#